data_AF-A0A6N0DWR9-F1
#
_entry.id   AF-A0A6N0DWR9-F1
#
_cell.length_a   1.000
_cell.length_b   1.000
_cell.length_c   1.000
_cell.angle_alpha   90.00
_cell.angle_beta   90.00
_cell.angle_gamma   90.00
#
_symmetry.space_group_name_H-M   'P 1'
#
loop_
_entity.id
_entity.type
_entity.pdbx_description
1 polymer ?
#
loop_
_entity_poly.entity_id
_entity_poly.type
_entity_poly.pdbx_seq_one_letter_code
_entity_poly.pdbx_strand_id
1 'polypeptide(L)'
;MRIFAFTPMLGALFASALLTFSEPARAASAASDFASPEALMEWAATYREHPAPYRLPEAVHAMQRFGLLGDTEKRGFCTGFIAGVLGTNPKDGPGLVAGMFPMPGKEQAVIIKAIAYSGRPDWEDVLIRYRSKMPLREPMIADYLNGKEPLLMQADLDQDTELIYTLWGYYAATGQYQPVMRIIDALRWAKAKDEPGFSWSKLTAGWTRDPKGVDKATIGGTAKWTLASYGERNRNLIALYRSELPRQPKEIAAPLRDVIEAAELFKSEDVREDQLTAIQEAQKQQVVEANGMSKLETAGSIGIATGCVAATALGQAQVTVPCVIGGALYSGAVKLLH
;
A
#
# COMPACT_ATOMS: atom_id res chain seq x y z
N MET A 1 -10.68 -48.39 -84.56
CA MET A 1 -12.00 -48.37 -85.21
C MET A 1 -13.04 -48.64 -84.14
N ARG A 2 -13.94 -47.67 -83.88
CA ARG A 2 -15.20 -47.75 -83.09
C ARG A 2 -15.07 -48.06 -81.59
N ILE A 3 -15.87 -47.56 -80.64
CA ILE A 3 -16.74 -46.38 -80.40
C ILE A 3 -17.52 -46.72 -79.09
N PHE A 4 -17.91 -45.69 -78.30
CA PHE A 4 -18.88 -45.64 -77.17
C PHE A 4 -18.53 -46.42 -75.87
N ALA A 5 -18.24 -45.74 -74.76
CA ALA A 5 -19.12 -44.95 -73.85
C ALA A 5 -19.96 -45.84 -72.92
N PHE A 6 -19.85 -45.61 -71.60
CA PHE A 6 -20.97 -45.54 -70.66
C PHE A 6 -20.45 -45.16 -69.26
N THR A 7 -20.98 -44.07 -68.71
CA THR A 7 -20.96 -43.73 -67.27
C THR A 7 -22.42 -43.60 -66.86
N PRO A 8 -22.87 -44.21 -65.76
CA PRO A 8 -23.30 -43.43 -64.58
C PRO A 8 -22.90 -44.14 -63.26
N MET A 9 -22.41 -43.43 -62.24
CA MET A 9 -23.12 -42.67 -61.19
C MET A 9 -23.57 -43.53 -59.99
N LEU A 10 -23.31 -42.97 -58.80
CA LEU A 10 -23.77 -43.27 -57.43
C LEU A 10 -23.09 -44.40 -56.62
N GLY A 11 -22.62 -44.02 -55.42
CA GLY A 11 -22.75 -44.90 -54.26
C GLY A 11 -21.64 -44.91 -53.21
N ALA A 12 -21.44 -43.78 -52.51
CA ALA A 12 -21.17 -43.70 -51.06
C ALA A 12 -19.89 -44.29 -50.42
N LEU A 13 -19.49 -43.61 -49.33
CA LEU A 13 -18.61 -44.02 -48.23
C LEU A 13 -17.08 -43.85 -48.43
N PHE A 14 -16.65 -42.58 -48.57
CA PHE A 14 -15.39 -42.17 -47.97
C PHE A 14 -15.66 -41.78 -46.51
N ALA A 15 -15.25 -42.65 -45.58
CA ALA A 15 -15.17 -42.32 -44.16
C ALA A 15 -14.02 -41.31 -43.97
N SER A 16 -14.35 -40.03 -44.00
CA SER A 16 -13.46 -38.96 -43.56
C SER A 16 -13.16 -39.12 -42.08
N ALA A 17 -11.98 -39.63 -41.76
CA ALA A 17 -11.37 -39.48 -40.45
C ALA A 17 -11.01 -38.01 -40.23
N LEU A 18 -12.00 -37.21 -39.82
CA LEU A 18 -11.76 -35.91 -39.19
C LEU A 18 -11.14 -36.19 -37.82
N LEU A 19 -9.80 -36.11 -37.76
CA LEU A 19 -9.09 -35.83 -36.52
C LEU A 19 -9.50 -34.42 -36.08
N THR A 20 -10.66 -34.32 -35.41
CA THR A 20 -10.93 -33.20 -34.54
C THR A 20 -9.97 -33.34 -33.36
N PHE A 21 -8.84 -32.65 -33.43
CA PHE A 21 -8.17 -32.19 -32.23
C PHE A 21 -9.17 -31.29 -31.52
N SER A 22 -9.98 -31.90 -30.65
CA SER A 22 -10.62 -31.19 -29.56
C SER A 22 -9.48 -30.73 -28.68
N GLU A 23 -8.96 -29.51 -28.91
CA GLU A 23 -8.33 -28.76 -27.85
C GLU A 23 -9.31 -28.82 -26.68
N PRO A 24 -8.95 -29.39 -25.51
CA PRO A 24 -9.72 -29.11 -24.34
C PRO A 24 -9.62 -27.60 -24.17
N ALA A 25 -10.72 -26.91 -24.46
CA ALA A 25 -10.89 -25.53 -24.10
C ALA A 25 -10.37 -25.42 -22.67
N ARG A 26 -9.28 -24.67 -22.50
CA ARG A 26 -8.67 -24.37 -21.21
C ARG A 26 -9.59 -23.39 -20.47
N ALA A 27 -10.86 -23.75 -20.34
CA ALA A 27 -11.76 -23.33 -19.30
C ALA A 27 -11.46 -24.17 -18.06
N ALA A 28 -10.19 -24.20 -17.66
CA ALA A 28 -9.90 -24.28 -16.24
C ALA A 28 -10.41 -22.94 -15.70
N SER A 29 -11.39 -22.98 -14.83
CA SER A 29 -11.72 -21.85 -13.98
C SER A 29 -10.43 -21.47 -13.24
N ALA A 30 -9.65 -20.56 -13.80
CA ALA A 30 -8.66 -19.83 -13.04
C ALA A 30 -9.48 -19.18 -11.93
N ALA A 31 -9.30 -19.63 -10.69
CA ALA A 31 -9.79 -18.89 -9.56
C ALA A 31 -9.33 -17.45 -9.79
N SER A 32 -10.28 -16.50 -9.93
CA SER A 32 -9.92 -15.11 -10.15
C SER A 32 -8.93 -14.73 -9.05
N ASP A 33 -7.77 -14.16 -9.40
CA ASP A 33 -6.82 -13.67 -8.39
C ASP A 33 -7.45 -12.58 -7.49
N PHE A 34 -8.71 -12.20 -7.75
CA PHE A 34 -9.51 -11.29 -6.95
C PHE A 34 -10.73 -11.96 -6.33
N ALA A 35 -10.67 -13.27 -6.10
CA ALA A 35 -11.70 -14.05 -5.38
C ALA A 35 -11.70 -13.77 -3.87
N SER A 36 -10.58 -13.32 -3.30
CA SER A 36 -10.47 -12.94 -1.90
C SER A 36 -9.48 -11.77 -1.70
N PRO A 37 -9.52 -11.09 -0.54
CA PRO A 37 -8.53 -10.08 -0.18
C PRO A 37 -7.09 -10.62 -0.24
N GLU A 38 -6.87 -11.86 0.23
CA GLU A 38 -5.57 -12.55 0.27
C GLU A 38 -5.00 -12.65 -1.15
N ALA A 39 -5.80 -13.17 -2.09
CA ALA A 39 -5.39 -13.38 -3.47
C ALA A 39 -5.09 -12.05 -4.17
N LEU A 40 -5.86 -11.00 -3.88
CA LEU A 40 -5.63 -9.66 -4.42
C LEU A 40 -4.32 -9.07 -3.93
N MET A 41 -4.02 -9.25 -2.65
CA MET A 41 -2.77 -8.76 -2.06
C MET A 41 -1.57 -9.55 -2.61
N GLU A 42 -1.68 -10.87 -2.76
CA GLU A 42 -0.66 -11.70 -3.39
C GLU A 42 -0.37 -11.27 -4.84
N TRP A 43 -1.43 -11.00 -5.60
CA TRP A 43 -1.31 -10.45 -6.96
C TRP A 43 -0.59 -9.09 -6.95
N ALA A 44 -0.92 -8.20 -6.00
CA ALA A 44 -0.25 -6.90 -5.89
C ALA A 44 1.23 -7.04 -5.49
N ALA A 45 1.58 -7.99 -4.62
CA ALA A 45 2.95 -8.24 -4.18
C ALA A 45 3.84 -8.78 -5.31
N THR A 46 3.29 -9.65 -6.15
CA THR A 46 4.00 -10.30 -7.27
C THR A 46 3.83 -9.56 -8.60
N TYR A 47 3.04 -8.47 -8.64
CA TYR A 47 2.70 -7.72 -9.84
C TYR A 47 3.92 -7.35 -10.70
N ARG A 48 5.05 -6.99 -10.09
CA ARG A 48 6.27 -6.58 -10.82
C ARG A 48 6.91 -7.72 -11.61
N GLU A 49 6.75 -8.95 -11.15
CA GLU A 49 7.31 -10.13 -11.80
C GLU A 49 6.47 -10.49 -13.04
N HIS A 50 5.15 -10.28 -12.94
CA HIS A 50 4.20 -10.53 -14.02
C HIS A 50 3.20 -9.38 -14.21
N PRO A 51 3.64 -8.24 -14.78
CA PRO A 51 2.77 -7.07 -14.91
C PRO A 51 1.55 -7.35 -15.79
N ALA A 52 0.37 -7.12 -15.22
CA ALA A 52 -0.92 -7.29 -15.90
C ALA A 52 -1.78 -6.01 -15.74
N PRO A 53 -1.37 -4.87 -16.32
CA PRO A 53 -2.03 -3.57 -16.09
C PRO A 53 -3.50 -3.56 -16.49
N TYR A 54 -3.88 -4.33 -17.52
CA TYR A 54 -5.26 -4.47 -18.00
C TYR A 54 -6.22 -5.06 -16.94
N ARG A 55 -5.69 -5.69 -15.88
CA ARG A 55 -6.48 -6.23 -14.76
C ARG A 55 -6.72 -5.23 -13.64
N LEU A 56 -6.06 -4.07 -13.69
CA LEU A 56 -6.20 -3.04 -12.67
C LEU A 56 -7.67 -2.62 -12.44
N PRO A 57 -8.53 -2.45 -13.46
CA PRO A 57 -9.94 -2.16 -13.23
C PRO A 57 -10.65 -3.24 -12.39
N GLU A 58 -10.43 -4.51 -12.71
CA GLU A 58 -11.01 -5.65 -11.97
C GLU A 58 -10.50 -5.67 -10.52
N ALA A 59 -9.21 -5.40 -10.32
CA ALA A 59 -8.58 -5.29 -9.01
C ALA A 59 -9.17 -4.13 -8.18
N VAL A 60 -9.39 -2.96 -8.78
CA VAL A 60 -9.98 -1.80 -8.10
C VAL A 60 -11.41 -2.11 -7.63
N HIS A 61 -12.22 -2.74 -8.47
CA HIS A 61 -13.56 -3.19 -8.09
C HIS A 61 -13.50 -4.24 -6.97
N ALA A 62 -12.49 -5.11 -6.97
CA ALA A 62 -12.29 -6.05 -5.88
C ALA A 62 -11.85 -5.38 -4.57
N MET A 63 -10.94 -4.38 -4.62
CA MET A 63 -10.55 -3.57 -3.46
C MET A 63 -11.77 -2.91 -2.82
N GLN A 64 -12.68 -2.39 -3.63
CA GLN A 64 -13.98 -1.87 -3.17
C GLN A 64 -14.83 -2.98 -2.53
N ARG A 65 -15.06 -4.10 -3.23
CA ARG A 65 -15.90 -5.20 -2.73
C ARG A 65 -15.42 -5.74 -1.38
N PHE A 66 -14.11 -5.77 -1.18
CA PHE A 66 -13.49 -6.22 0.06
C PHE A 66 -13.34 -5.11 1.12
N GLY A 67 -13.83 -3.90 0.85
CA GLY A 67 -13.79 -2.78 1.79
C GLY A 67 -12.39 -2.24 2.07
N LEU A 68 -11.40 -2.55 1.22
CA LEU A 68 -10.00 -2.12 1.42
C LEU A 68 -9.84 -0.60 1.32
N LEU A 69 -10.77 0.09 0.68
CA LEU A 69 -10.75 1.55 0.53
C LEU A 69 -11.33 2.29 1.75
N GLY A 70 -11.99 1.57 2.67
CA GLY A 70 -12.56 2.16 3.89
C GLY A 70 -11.53 2.38 4.99
N ASP A 71 -10.56 1.48 5.11
CA ASP A 71 -9.47 1.53 6.08
C ASP A 71 -8.32 2.42 5.56
N THR A 72 -7.75 3.27 6.43
CA THR A 72 -6.73 4.25 6.02
C THR A 72 -5.45 3.59 5.52
N GLU A 73 -4.97 2.53 6.17
CA GLU A 73 -3.72 1.87 5.77
C GLU A 73 -3.88 1.17 4.42
N LYS A 74 -4.96 0.38 4.30
CA LYS A 74 -5.30 -0.36 3.09
C LYS A 74 -5.61 0.61 1.93
N ARG A 75 -6.34 1.70 2.20
CA ARG A 75 -6.64 2.74 1.21
C ARG A 75 -5.37 3.41 0.71
N GLY A 76 -4.43 3.75 1.60
CA GLY A 76 -3.13 4.30 1.22
C GLY A 76 -2.39 3.36 0.28
N PHE A 77 -2.21 2.10 0.68
CA PHE A 77 -1.57 1.08 -0.16
C PHE A 77 -2.25 0.94 -1.52
N CYS A 78 -3.59 0.79 -1.56
CA CYS A 78 -4.34 0.67 -2.81
C CYS A 78 -4.16 1.90 -3.70
N THR A 79 -4.25 3.11 -3.13
CA THR A 79 -4.05 4.37 -3.86
C THR A 79 -2.67 4.42 -4.51
N GLY A 80 -1.63 4.09 -3.75
CA GLY A 80 -0.25 4.03 -4.23
C GLY A 80 -0.04 2.99 -5.33
N PHE A 81 -0.61 1.80 -5.16
CA PHE A 81 -0.51 0.72 -6.14
C PHE A 81 -1.18 1.11 -7.46
N ILE A 82 -2.41 1.65 -7.41
CA ILE A 82 -3.13 2.15 -8.59
C ILE A 82 -2.29 3.24 -9.28
N ALA A 83 -1.76 4.19 -8.51
CA ALA A 83 -0.91 5.26 -9.04
C ALA A 83 0.32 4.71 -9.77
N GLY A 84 1.02 3.75 -9.17
CA GLY A 84 2.21 3.13 -9.76
C GLY A 84 1.91 2.36 -11.04
N VAL A 85 0.79 1.63 -11.11
CA VAL A 85 0.36 0.97 -12.35
C VAL A 85 0.02 1.99 -13.42
N LEU A 86 -0.72 3.06 -13.09
CA LEU A 86 -1.03 4.13 -14.05
C LEU A 86 0.25 4.84 -14.56
N GLY A 87 1.22 5.07 -13.68
CA GLY A 87 2.48 5.74 -13.96
C GLY A 87 3.39 4.96 -14.91
N THR A 88 3.44 3.64 -14.73
CA THR A 88 4.26 2.74 -15.55
C THR A 88 3.62 2.35 -16.88
N ASN A 89 2.36 2.74 -17.11
CA ASN A 89 1.59 2.39 -18.31
C ASN A 89 1.02 3.65 -19.01
N PRO A 90 1.88 4.55 -19.55
CA PRO A 90 1.49 5.82 -20.18
C PRO A 90 0.46 5.68 -21.31
N LYS A 91 0.52 4.62 -22.12
CA LYS A 91 -0.36 4.52 -23.30
C LYS A 91 -1.80 4.17 -22.95
N ASP A 92 -2.00 3.36 -21.90
CA ASP A 92 -3.30 2.77 -21.58
C ASP A 92 -3.99 3.44 -20.38
N GLY A 93 -3.35 4.41 -19.73
CA GLY A 93 -3.84 5.09 -18.53
C GLY A 93 -5.32 5.53 -18.60
N PRO A 94 -5.75 6.28 -19.63
CA PRO A 94 -7.15 6.67 -19.76
C PRO A 94 -8.10 5.47 -19.84
N GLY A 95 -7.73 4.40 -20.55
CA GLY A 95 -8.55 3.19 -20.67
C GLY A 95 -8.69 2.45 -19.34
N LEU A 96 -7.59 2.37 -18.59
CA LEU A 96 -7.59 1.79 -17.24
C LEU A 96 -8.49 2.58 -16.29
N VAL A 97 -8.38 3.91 -16.28
CA VAL A 97 -9.22 4.77 -15.43
C VAL A 97 -10.70 4.65 -15.80
N ALA A 98 -11.04 4.54 -17.10
CA ALA A 98 -12.42 4.33 -17.52
C ALA A 98 -13.04 3.08 -16.89
N GLY A 99 -12.29 1.97 -16.85
CA GLY A 99 -12.75 0.69 -16.32
C GLY A 99 -12.97 0.68 -14.81
N MET A 100 -12.41 1.64 -14.07
CA MET A 100 -12.59 1.77 -12.61
C MET A 100 -13.96 2.35 -12.23
N PHE A 101 -14.73 2.87 -13.21
CA PHE A 101 -16.07 3.41 -12.99
C PHE A 101 -17.16 2.38 -13.35
N PRO A 102 -18.35 2.45 -12.70
CA PRO A 102 -18.73 3.41 -11.65
C PRO A 102 -18.08 3.10 -10.30
N MET A 103 -17.81 4.14 -9.52
CA MET A 103 -17.25 4.04 -8.15
C MET A 103 -18.09 4.87 -7.17
N PRO A 104 -18.35 4.39 -5.94
CA PRO A 104 -19.08 5.14 -4.93
C PRO A 104 -18.42 6.48 -4.62
N GLY A 105 -19.22 7.54 -4.41
CA GLY A 105 -18.70 8.90 -4.19
C GLY A 105 -17.69 9.05 -3.05
N LYS A 106 -17.82 8.23 -2.00
CA LYS A 106 -16.86 8.20 -0.89
C LYS A 106 -15.47 7.74 -1.33
N GLU A 107 -15.39 6.78 -2.25
CA GLU A 107 -14.15 6.13 -2.68
C GLU A 107 -13.50 6.79 -3.89
N GLN A 108 -14.23 7.65 -4.63
CA GLN A 108 -13.71 8.39 -5.80
C GLN A 108 -12.43 9.19 -5.51
N ALA A 109 -12.22 9.62 -4.26
CA ALA A 109 -10.98 10.27 -3.83
C ALA A 109 -9.73 9.43 -4.10
N VAL A 110 -9.83 8.09 -4.03
CA VAL A 110 -8.74 7.15 -4.34
C VAL A 110 -8.31 7.28 -5.80
N ILE A 111 -9.27 7.35 -6.73
CA ILE A 111 -8.96 7.48 -8.16
C ILE A 111 -8.36 8.85 -8.47
N ILE A 112 -8.88 9.91 -7.87
CA ILE A 112 -8.33 11.28 -8.02
C ILE A 112 -6.87 11.32 -7.55
N LYS A 113 -6.61 10.88 -6.31
CA LYS A 113 -5.24 10.79 -5.78
C LYS A 113 -4.37 9.91 -6.66
N ALA A 114 -4.84 8.73 -7.07
CA ALA A 114 -4.05 7.80 -7.86
C ALA A 114 -3.65 8.36 -9.24
N ILE A 115 -4.54 9.11 -9.90
CA ILE A 115 -4.21 9.81 -11.16
C ILE A 115 -3.13 10.85 -10.90
N ALA A 116 -3.31 11.75 -9.92
CA ALA A 116 -2.33 12.80 -9.60
C ALA A 116 -0.98 12.20 -9.15
N TYR A 117 -1.01 11.13 -8.36
CA TYR A 117 0.16 10.46 -7.81
C TYR A 117 0.89 9.57 -8.81
N SER A 118 0.29 9.30 -9.97
CA SER A 118 0.87 8.41 -10.98
C SER A 118 2.23 8.88 -11.50
N GLY A 119 2.51 10.19 -11.43
CA GLY A 119 3.74 10.78 -11.96
C GLY A 119 3.76 10.86 -13.50
N ARG A 120 2.61 10.62 -14.15
CA ARG A 120 2.48 10.75 -15.60
C ARG A 120 2.50 12.22 -16.01
N PRO A 121 3.06 12.59 -17.16
CA PRO A 121 3.03 13.98 -17.63
C PRO A 121 1.63 14.47 -18.02
N ASP A 122 0.71 13.56 -18.36
CA ASP A 122 -0.66 13.86 -18.81
C ASP A 122 -1.73 13.67 -17.71
N TRP A 123 -1.34 13.61 -16.43
CA TRP A 123 -2.26 13.31 -15.33
C TRP A 123 -3.42 14.32 -15.22
N GLU A 124 -3.17 15.60 -15.51
CA GLU A 124 -4.19 16.66 -15.51
C GLU A 124 -5.25 16.39 -16.59
N ASP A 125 -4.83 16.06 -17.81
CA ASP A 125 -5.73 15.74 -18.92
C ASP A 125 -6.60 14.51 -18.61
N VAL A 126 -6.00 13.48 -17.98
CA VAL A 126 -6.74 12.30 -17.52
C VAL A 126 -7.77 12.68 -16.46
N LEU A 127 -7.40 13.52 -15.50
CA LEU A 127 -8.31 13.95 -14.43
C LEU A 127 -9.47 14.79 -14.98
N ILE A 128 -9.18 15.73 -15.89
CA ILE A 128 -10.18 16.55 -16.59
C ILE A 128 -11.15 15.67 -17.37
N ARG A 129 -10.64 14.66 -18.11
CA ARG A 129 -11.45 13.75 -18.92
C ARG A 129 -12.51 12.99 -18.10
N TYR A 130 -12.17 12.58 -16.88
CA TYR A 130 -13.06 11.80 -16.01
C TYR A 130 -13.79 12.61 -14.93
N ARG A 131 -13.55 13.93 -14.86
CA ARG A 131 -14.21 14.86 -13.92
C ARG A 131 -15.73 14.70 -13.87
N SER A 132 -16.39 14.54 -15.03
CA SER A 132 -17.84 14.36 -15.12
C SER A 132 -18.37 13.08 -14.43
N LYS A 133 -17.50 12.10 -14.15
CA LYS A 133 -17.84 10.88 -13.41
C LYS A 133 -17.75 11.05 -11.88
N MET A 134 -17.16 12.16 -11.42
CA MET A 134 -16.89 12.44 -10.00
C MET A 134 -17.42 13.82 -9.56
N PRO A 135 -18.68 14.18 -9.84
CA PRO A 135 -19.19 15.55 -9.63
C PRO A 135 -19.16 15.99 -8.16
N LEU A 136 -19.30 15.06 -7.21
CA LEU A 136 -19.24 15.37 -5.77
C LEU A 136 -17.82 15.66 -5.26
N ARG A 137 -16.79 15.35 -6.06
CA ARG A 137 -15.38 15.56 -5.73
C ARG A 137 -14.75 16.70 -6.54
N GLU A 138 -15.59 17.52 -7.15
CA GLU A 138 -15.17 18.68 -7.94
C GLU A 138 -14.18 19.60 -7.20
N PRO A 139 -14.39 19.96 -5.92
CA PRO A 139 -13.42 20.80 -5.21
C PRO A 139 -12.03 20.16 -5.12
N MET A 140 -11.95 18.86 -4.84
CA MET A 140 -10.68 18.12 -4.75
C MET A 140 -9.97 18.04 -6.10
N ILE A 141 -10.72 17.83 -7.19
CA ILE A 141 -10.17 17.86 -8.55
C ILE A 141 -9.59 19.24 -8.84
N ALA A 142 -10.34 20.30 -8.54
CA ALA A 142 -9.90 21.67 -8.75
C ALA A 142 -8.66 22.00 -7.90
N ASP A 143 -8.54 21.51 -6.68
CA ASP A 143 -7.39 21.80 -5.83
C ASP A 143 -6.10 21.15 -6.36
N TYR A 144 -6.17 19.92 -6.92
CA TYR A 144 -5.04 19.34 -7.66
C TYR A 144 -4.69 20.13 -8.93
N LEU A 145 -5.68 20.44 -9.78
CA LEU A 145 -5.44 21.15 -11.05
C LEU A 145 -4.91 22.58 -10.84
N ASN A 146 -5.20 23.20 -9.69
CA ASN A 146 -4.66 24.52 -9.33
C ASN A 146 -3.35 24.45 -8.54
N GLY A 147 -2.76 23.25 -8.37
CA GLY A 147 -1.49 23.07 -7.65
C GLY A 147 -1.56 23.35 -6.15
N LYS A 148 -2.75 23.28 -5.54
CA LYS A 148 -2.91 23.45 -4.08
C LYS A 148 -2.64 22.17 -3.30
N GLU A 149 -2.83 21.02 -3.94
CA GLU A 149 -2.54 19.71 -3.37
C GLU A 149 -1.19 19.19 -3.90
N PRO A 150 -0.31 18.64 -3.04
CA PRO A 150 0.98 18.13 -3.45
C PRO A 150 0.84 16.82 -4.23
N LEU A 151 1.76 16.57 -5.16
CA LEU A 151 1.92 15.25 -5.77
C LEU A 151 2.57 14.27 -4.79
N LEU A 152 2.47 12.96 -5.06
CA LEU A 152 2.91 11.91 -4.13
C LEU A 152 4.31 12.19 -3.57
N MET A 153 5.28 12.48 -4.45
CA MET A 153 6.69 12.66 -4.08
C MET A 153 7.01 14.00 -3.42
N GLN A 154 6.06 14.93 -3.41
CA GLN A 154 6.17 16.25 -2.80
C GLN A 154 5.36 16.35 -1.50
N ALA A 155 4.42 15.44 -1.26
CA ALA A 155 3.53 15.47 -0.11
C ALA A 155 4.29 15.33 1.22
N ASP A 156 4.05 16.23 2.17
CA ASP A 156 4.74 16.22 3.45
C ASP A 156 4.37 14.98 4.28
N LEU A 157 5.38 14.16 4.62
CA LEU A 157 5.19 12.93 5.36
C LEU A 157 4.78 13.16 6.82
N ASP A 158 4.97 14.36 7.36
CA ASP A 158 4.63 14.69 8.75
C ASP A 158 3.13 14.97 8.98
N GLN A 159 2.30 14.84 7.94
CA GLN A 159 0.88 15.15 7.98
C GLN A 159 -0.01 13.90 8.12
N ASP A 160 0.37 12.78 7.49
CA ASP A 160 -0.52 11.62 7.40
C ASP A 160 0.26 10.31 7.25
N THR A 161 -0.07 9.32 8.09
CA THR A 161 0.51 7.97 8.02
C THR A 161 0.03 7.22 6.76
N GLU A 162 -1.13 7.57 6.18
CA GLU A 162 -1.62 7.06 4.89
C GLU A 162 -0.56 7.19 3.78
N LEU A 163 0.27 8.23 3.82
CA LEU A 163 1.33 8.46 2.83
C LEU A 163 2.42 7.39 2.87
N ILE A 164 2.76 6.84 4.04
CA ILE A 164 3.75 5.74 4.15
C ILE A 164 3.24 4.51 3.40
N TYR A 165 1.98 4.15 3.60
CA TYR A 165 1.35 3.04 2.86
C TYR A 165 1.19 3.34 1.37
N THR A 166 0.89 4.58 1.02
CA THR A 166 0.82 5.03 -0.39
C THR A 166 2.17 4.87 -1.09
N LEU A 167 3.28 5.21 -0.42
CA LEU A 167 4.62 5.00 -0.97
C LEU A 167 4.95 3.51 -1.12
N TRP A 168 4.53 2.65 -0.18
CA TRP A 168 4.67 1.20 -0.32
C TRP A 168 3.87 0.62 -1.47
N GLY A 169 2.62 1.06 -1.65
CA GLY A 169 1.80 0.66 -2.79
C GLY A 169 2.45 1.06 -4.12
N TYR A 170 2.96 2.29 -4.20
CA TYR A 170 3.67 2.76 -5.40
C TYR A 170 4.94 1.96 -5.66
N TYR A 171 5.73 1.65 -4.63
CA TYR A 171 6.89 0.76 -4.76
C TYR A 171 6.49 -0.66 -5.18
N ALA A 172 5.41 -1.22 -4.62
CA ALA A 172 4.94 -2.55 -4.98
C ALA A 172 4.55 -2.63 -6.46
N ALA A 173 3.95 -1.59 -7.03
CA ALA A 173 3.61 -1.55 -8.45
C ALA A 173 4.79 -1.26 -9.38
N THR A 174 5.74 -0.41 -8.97
CA THR A 174 6.77 0.15 -9.89
C THR A 174 8.19 -0.37 -9.67
N GLY A 175 8.50 -0.79 -8.44
CA GLY A 175 9.84 -1.13 -7.99
C GLY A 175 10.81 0.03 -7.88
N GLN A 176 10.36 1.27 -8.01
CA GLN A 176 11.22 2.45 -7.87
C GLN A 176 11.63 2.66 -6.42
N TYR A 177 12.93 2.84 -6.16
CA TYR A 177 13.43 3.04 -4.79
C TYR A 177 13.14 4.41 -4.20
N GLN A 178 12.81 5.41 -5.02
CA GLN A 178 12.56 6.76 -4.55
C GLN A 178 11.41 6.85 -3.51
N PRO A 179 10.27 6.14 -3.64
CA PRO A 179 9.30 6.02 -2.56
C PRO A 179 9.88 5.45 -1.26
N VAL A 180 10.73 4.43 -1.35
CA VAL A 180 11.38 3.79 -0.19
C VAL A 180 12.36 4.73 0.49
N MET A 181 13.13 5.51 -0.28
CA MET A 181 14.02 6.54 0.27
C MET A 181 13.24 7.59 1.08
N ARG A 182 12.05 7.99 0.62
CA ARG A 182 11.18 8.90 1.40
C ARG A 182 10.67 8.27 2.69
N ILE A 183 10.39 6.97 2.70
CA ILE A 183 10.03 6.25 3.94
C ILE A 183 11.24 6.19 4.89
N ILE A 184 12.46 6.02 4.38
CA ILE A 184 13.70 6.12 5.18
C ILE A 184 13.82 7.51 5.80
N ASP A 185 13.48 8.59 5.09
CA ASP A 185 13.52 9.95 5.64
C ASP A 185 12.59 10.14 6.85
N ALA A 186 11.46 9.44 6.89
CA ALA A 186 10.52 9.47 8.02
C ALA A 186 11.08 8.82 9.30
N LEU A 187 12.17 8.05 9.21
CA LEU A 187 12.85 7.49 10.38
C LEU A 187 13.43 8.55 11.31
N ARG A 188 13.57 9.81 10.88
CA ARG A 188 13.94 10.91 11.76
C ARG A 188 12.99 11.09 12.96
N TRP A 189 11.76 10.60 12.84
CA TRP A 189 10.78 10.60 13.92
C TRP A 189 10.68 9.25 14.66
N ALA A 190 11.50 8.27 14.31
CA ALA A 190 11.49 6.95 14.93
C ALA A 190 12.46 6.88 16.12
N LYS A 191 12.12 6.05 17.11
CA LYS A 191 13.02 5.76 18.24
C LYS A 191 14.07 4.72 17.84
N ALA A 192 15.35 4.94 18.15
CA ALA A 192 16.43 3.96 18.01
C ALA A 192 16.58 3.05 19.27
N LYS A 193 17.13 1.84 19.13
CA LYS A 193 17.30 0.86 20.22
C LYS A 193 18.37 1.26 21.25
N ASP A 194 19.57 1.64 20.79
CA ASP A 194 20.74 1.87 21.64
C ASP A 194 21.43 3.20 21.35
N GLU A 195 20.94 4.29 21.92
CA GLU A 195 21.74 5.51 21.97
C GLU A 195 22.03 5.92 23.42
N PRO A 196 23.25 5.60 23.95
CA PRO A 196 23.74 6.14 25.20
C PRO A 196 23.81 7.67 25.10
N GLY A 197 22.96 8.37 25.85
CA GLY A 197 22.88 9.84 25.84
C GLY A 197 21.87 10.44 24.87
N PHE A 198 21.18 9.63 24.06
CA PHE A 198 19.98 10.06 23.33
C PHE A 198 18.78 9.94 24.23
N SER A 199 18.48 11.06 24.85
CA SER A 199 17.32 11.13 25.70
C SER A 199 16.09 11.09 24.82
N TRP A 200 15.19 10.14 25.09
CA TRP A 200 13.83 10.20 24.58
C TRP A 200 13.21 11.58 24.89
N SER A 201 13.59 12.20 26.02
CA SER A 201 13.23 13.59 26.34
C SER A 201 13.75 14.66 25.38
N LYS A 202 14.78 14.42 24.55
CA LYS A 202 15.25 15.39 23.54
C LYS A 202 14.45 15.31 22.23
N LEU A 203 14.07 14.09 21.82
CA LEU A 203 13.09 13.88 20.74
C LEU A 203 11.71 14.38 21.18
N THR A 204 11.31 14.04 22.41
CA THR A 204 10.00 14.40 22.93
C THR A 204 9.92 15.80 23.52
N ALA A 205 11.02 16.48 23.86
CA ALA A 205 10.94 17.91 24.24
C ALA A 205 10.39 18.79 23.11
N GLY A 206 10.60 18.35 21.86
CA GLY A 206 9.90 18.86 20.70
C GLY A 206 8.46 18.35 20.64
N TRP A 207 8.22 17.04 20.76
CA TRP A 207 6.88 16.43 20.62
C TRP A 207 5.88 16.77 21.73
N THR A 208 6.31 17.00 22.96
CA THR A 208 5.42 17.32 24.08
C THR A 208 4.91 18.76 23.98
N ARG A 209 5.69 19.64 23.34
CA ARG A 209 5.28 21.01 22.99
C ARG A 209 4.73 21.18 21.57
N ASP A 210 5.02 20.25 20.67
CA ASP A 210 4.50 20.21 19.30
C ASP A 210 3.12 19.53 19.30
N PRO A 211 2.04 20.23 18.91
CA PRO A 211 0.72 19.62 18.77
C PRO A 211 0.70 18.36 17.89
N LYS A 212 1.66 18.22 16.96
CA LYS A 212 1.82 17.08 16.04
C LYS A 212 2.85 16.03 16.51
N GLY A 213 3.30 16.10 17.77
CA GLY A 213 4.32 15.20 18.30
C GLY A 213 3.94 13.71 18.25
N VAL A 214 2.70 13.40 18.60
CA VAL A 214 2.15 12.03 18.53
C VAL A 214 2.03 11.55 17.08
N ASP A 215 1.62 12.42 16.16
CA ASP A 215 1.49 12.07 14.74
C ASP A 215 2.86 11.73 14.15
N LYS A 216 3.88 12.56 14.40
CA LYS A 216 5.26 12.31 13.96
C LYS A 216 5.82 11.01 14.54
N ALA A 217 5.58 10.74 15.82
CA ALA A 217 5.98 9.48 16.46
C ALA A 217 5.30 8.27 15.78
N THR A 218 4.01 8.40 15.46
CA THR A 218 3.23 7.38 14.76
C THR A 218 3.76 7.13 13.36
N ILE A 219 4.08 8.20 12.62
CA ILE A 219 4.65 8.13 11.27
C ILE A 219 6.04 7.48 11.31
N GLY A 220 6.93 7.93 12.19
CA GLY A 220 8.28 7.36 12.34
C GLY A 220 8.25 5.90 12.76
N GLY A 221 7.39 5.56 13.72
CA GLY A 221 7.16 4.18 14.13
C GLY A 221 6.64 3.32 12.99
N THR A 222 5.70 3.85 12.19
CA THR A 222 5.14 3.19 11.01
C THR A 222 6.19 2.95 9.93
N ALA A 223 7.00 3.96 9.62
CA ALA A 223 8.12 3.83 8.71
C ALA A 223 9.09 2.74 9.18
N LYS A 224 9.46 2.74 10.46
CA LYS A 224 10.40 1.77 11.03
C LYS A 224 9.93 0.33 10.92
N TRP A 225 8.71 0.03 11.38
CA TRP A 225 8.23 -1.36 11.34
C TRP A 225 7.95 -1.84 9.91
N THR A 226 7.42 -0.96 9.04
CA THR A 226 7.14 -1.34 7.64
C THR A 226 8.43 -1.58 6.85
N LEU A 227 9.45 -0.74 7.01
CA LEU A 227 10.77 -0.98 6.38
C LEU A 227 11.37 -2.31 6.82
N ALA A 228 11.26 -2.65 8.11
CA ALA A 228 11.74 -3.93 8.62
C ALA A 228 10.94 -5.10 8.01
N SER A 229 9.61 -5.05 8.07
CA SER A 229 8.73 -6.11 7.57
C SER A 229 8.85 -6.36 6.06
N TYR A 230 9.04 -5.31 5.26
CA TYR A 230 9.29 -5.44 3.82
C TYR A 230 10.72 -5.91 3.54
N GLY A 231 11.69 -5.51 4.37
CA GLY A 231 13.08 -5.93 4.29
C GLY A 231 13.28 -7.43 4.51
N GLU A 232 12.54 -8.04 5.45
CA GLU A 232 12.59 -9.48 5.76
C GLU A 232 12.38 -10.36 4.52
N ARG A 233 11.58 -9.87 3.57
CA ARG A 233 11.13 -10.63 2.39
C ARG A 233 11.86 -10.22 1.11
N ASN A 234 12.58 -9.10 1.14
CA ASN A 234 13.16 -8.52 -0.07
C ASN A 234 14.63 -8.15 0.17
N ARG A 235 15.52 -9.05 -0.28
CA ARG A 235 16.97 -8.83 -0.19
C ARG A 235 17.45 -7.57 -0.91
N ASN A 236 16.76 -7.13 -1.96
CA ASN A 236 17.09 -5.90 -2.66
C ASN A 236 16.78 -4.66 -1.80
N LEU A 237 15.74 -4.72 -0.95
CA LEU A 237 15.47 -3.65 0.02
C LEU A 237 16.56 -3.59 1.09
N ILE A 238 17.02 -4.73 1.62
CA ILE A 238 18.14 -4.75 2.57
C ILE A 238 19.42 -4.18 1.93
N ALA A 239 19.71 -4.56 0.69
CA ALA A 239 20.84 -4.01 -0.05
C ALA A 239 20.73 -2.48 -0.22
N LEU A 240 19.53 -1.98 -0.56
CA LEU A 240 19.25 -0.55 -0.62
C LEU A 240 19.51 0.11 0.75
N TYR A 241 18.93 -0.41 1.84
CA TYR A 241 19.07 0.17 3.18
C TYR A 241 20.53 0.26 3.61
N ARG A 242 21.31 -0.81 3.39
CA ARG A 242 22.75 -0.84 3.68
C ARG A 242 23.53 0.18 2.85
N SER A 243 23.15 0.36 1.59
CA SER A 243 23.80 1.34 0.71
C SER A 243 23.50 2.78 1.11
N GLU A 244 22.29 3.03 1.64
CA GLU A 244 21.85 4.35 2.07
C GLU A 244 22.35 4.72 3.46
N LEU A 245 22.48 3.74 4.36
CA LEU A 245 22.94 3.94 5.74
C LEU A 245 24.13 4.91 5.92
N PRO A 246 25.26 4.79 5.19
CA PRO A 246 26.39 5.71 5.35
C PRO A 246 26.12 7.14 4.85
N ARG A 247 25.06 7.36 4.07
CA ARG A 247 24.66 8.67 3.53
C ARG A 247 23.66 9.40 4.43
N GLN A 248 23.04 8.69 5.37
CA GLN A 248 21.99 9.23 6.21
C GLN A 248 22.57 10.06 7.38
N PRO A 249 21.90 11.15 7.80
CA PRO A 249 22.26 11.85 9.02
C PRO A 249 22.07 10.93 10.22
N LYS A 250 22.75 11.21 11.34
CA LYS A 250 22.77 10.35 12.53
C LYS A 250 21.36 9.98 13.03
N GLU A 251 20.44 10.95 13.00
CA GLU A 251 19.04 10.80 13.41
C GLU A 251 18.24 9.78 12.59
N ILE A 252 18.63 9.52 11.33
CA ILE A 252 18.03 8.49 10.47
C ILE A 252 18.88 7.21 10.49
N ALA A 253 20.21 7.36 10.49
CA ALA A 253 21.15 6.25 10.42
C ALA A 253 21.07 5.30 11.62
N ALA A 254 20.73 5.80 12.82
CA ALA A 254 20.52 4.94 13.98
C ALA A 254 19.26 4.07 13.86
N PRO A 255 18.04 4.61 13.67
CA PRO A 255 16.86 3.80 13.42
C PRO A 255 16.98 2.89 12.19
N LEU A 256 17.67 3.33 11.13
CA LEU A 256 17.87 2.51 9.93
C LEU A 256 18.76 1.28 10.20
N ARG A 257 19.75 1.38 11.09
CA ARG A 257 20.52 0.20 11.56
C ARG A 257 19.61 -0.81 12.24
N ASP A 258 18.74 -0.35 13.14
CA ASP A 258 17.78 -1.23 13.82
C ASP A 258 16.83 -1.91 12.84
N VAL A 259 16.40 -1.18 11.79
CA VAL A 259 15.57 -1.73 10.71
C VAL A 259 16.29 -2.85 9.98
N ILE A 260 17.54 -2.63 9.58
CA ILE A 260 18.37 -3.63 8.89
C ILE A 260 18.55 -4.86 9.78
N GLU A 261 18.92 -4.66 11.04
CA GLU A 261 19.10 -5.75 12.01
C GLU A 261 17.80 -6.54 12.22
N ALA A 262 16.69 -5.85 12.49
CA ALA A 262 15.40 -6.49 12.71
C ALA A 262 14.94 -7.29 11.48
N ALA A 263 15.15 -6.74 10.29
CA ALA A 263 14.78 -7.42 9.06
C ALA A 263 15.65 -8.65 8.77
N GLU A 264 16.94 -8.61 9.09
CA GLU A 264 17.84 -9.76 8.93
C GLU A 264 17.58 -10.85 9.97
N LEU A 265 17.08 -10.46 11.16
CA LEU A 265 16.72 -11.37 12.23
C LEU A 265 15.26 -11.85 12.21
N PHE A 266 14.46 -11.40 11.24
CA PHE A 266 13.01 -11.68 11.16
C PHE A 266 12.23 -11.25 12.43
N LYS A 267 12.56 -10.05 12.93
CA LYS A 267 12.04 -9.44 14.18
C LYS A 267 11.30 -8.13 13.95
N SER A 268 10.64 -7.97 12.79
CA SER A 268 9.85 -6.77 12.51
C SER A 268 8.65 -6.59 13.46
N GLU A 269 8.09 -7.67 14.00
CA GLU A 269 7.03 -7.59 15.02
C GLU A 269 7.55 -7.05 16.36
N ASP A 270 8.75 -7.45 16.81
CA ASP A 270 9.39 -6.87 18.00
C ASP A 270 9.55 -5.34 17.83
N VAL A 271 9.96 -4.90 16.63
CA VAL A 271 10.05 -3.47 16.31
C VAL A 271 8.68 -2.80 16.41
N ARG A 272 7.63 -3.44 15.91
CA ARG A 272 6.27 -2.91 15.99
C ARG A 272 5.81 -2.75 17.44
N GLU A 273 6.01 -3.74 18.29
CA GLU A 273 5.65 -3.69 19.71
C GLU A 273 6.41 -2.59 20.46
N ASP A 274 7.71 -2.45 20.20
CA ASP A 274 8.54 -1.38 20.76
C ASP A 274 8.04 0.02 20.36
N GLN A 275 7.66 0.21 19.09
CA GLN A 275 7.13 1.50 18.62
C GLN A 275 5.74 1.80 19.20
N LEU A 276 4.87 0.80 19.32
CA LEU A 276 3.56 0.95 19.94
C LEU A 276 3.67 1.42 21.39
N THR A 277 4.59 0.83 22.14
CA THR A 277 4.86 1.22 23.53
C THR A 277 5.29 2.69 23.59
N ALA A 278 6.18 3.11 22.70
CA ALA A 278 6.65 4.50 22.65
C ALA A 278 5.53 5.50 22.30
N ILE A 279 4.64 5.16 21.36
CA ILE A 279 3.50 6.02 20.99
C ILE A 279 2.54 6.18 22.17
N GLN A 280 2.24 5.09 22.89
CA GLN A 280 1.38 5.14 24.08
C GLN A 280 1.99 6.00 25.19
N GLU A 281 3.31 5.93 25.40
CA GLU A 281 4.00 6.79 26.36
C GLU A 281 3.92 8.26 25.96
N ALA A 282 4.05 8.57 24.66
CA ALA A 282 3.95 9.95 24.16
C ALA A 282 2.54 10.52 24.36
N GLN A 283 1.50 9.74 24.06
CA GLN A 283 0.12 10.12 24.32
C GLN A 283 -0.14 10.39 25.81
N LYS A 284 0.35 9.50 26.69
CA LYS A 284 0.22 9.70 28.15
C LYS A 284 0.88 11.00 28.59
N GLN A 285 2.06 11.32 28.09
CA GLN A 285 2.76 12.57 28.44
C GLN A 285 2.01 13.81 27.94
N GLN A 286 1.50 13.79 26.71
CA GLN A 286 0.74 14.91 26.15
C GLN A 286 -0.52 15.23 26.98
N VAL A 287 -1.24 14.20 27.44
CA VAL A 287 -2.41 14.37 28.30
C VAL A 287 -2.04 14.95 29.67
N VAL A 288 -0.91 14.55 30.25
CA VAL A 288 -0.41 15.08 31.53
C VAL A 288 -0.08 16.58 31.41
N GLU A 289 0.64 16.96 30.35
CA GLU A 289 1.04 18.36 30.13
C GLU A 289 -0.15 19.27 29.79
N ALA A 290 -1.08 18.80 28.95
CA ALA A 290 -2.26 19.56 28.56
C ALA A 290 -3.22 19.86 29.72
N ASN A 291 -3.29 18.98 30.72
CA ASN A 291 -4.24 19.10 31.83
C ASN A 291 -3.59 19.57 33.16
N GLY A 292 -2.28 19.82 33.19
CA GLY A 292 -1.56 20.23 34.41
C GLY A 292 -1.70 19.24 35.58
N MET A 293 -2.06 17.98 35.32
CA MET A 293 -2.39 16.99 36.34
C MET A 293 -1.14 16.35 36.93
N SER A 294 -1.18 16.04 38.23
CA SER A 294 -0.09 15.29 38.86
C SER A 294 -0.05 13.82 38.37
N LYS A 295 1.12 13.17 38.44
CA LYS A 295 1.31 11.77 38.03
C LYS A 295 0.33 10.78 38.70
N LEU A 296 -0.19 11.11 39.89
CA LEU A 296 -1.09 10.26 40.67
C LEU A 296 -2.55 10.35 40.22
N GLU A 297 -3.01 11.54 39.82
CA GLU A 297 -4.39 11.78 39.30
C GLU A 297 -4.60 11.19 37.90
N THR A 298 -3.50 10.95 37.20
CA THR A 298 -3.45 10.45 35.82
C THR A 298 -3.72 8.94 35.74
N ALA A 299 -3.32 8.14 36.74
CA ALA A 299 -3.47 6.69 36.69
C ALA A 299 -4.94 6.22 36.72
N GLY A 300 -5.82 6.98 37.38
CA GLY A 300 -7.25 6.66 37.49
C GLY A 300 -8.11 7.13 36.30
N SER A 301 -7.69 8.19 35.60
CA SER A 301 -8.48 8.83 34.52
C SER A 301 -8.13 8.32 33.12
N ILE A 302 -6.87 7.91 32.88
CA ILE A 302 -6.42 7.34 31.59
C ILE A 302 -7.06 5.96 31.31
N GLY A 303 -7.50 5.22 32.32
CA GLY A 303 -8.15 3.92 32.11
C GLY A 303 -9.47 3.98 31.30
N ILE A 304 -10.16 5.12 31.29
CA ILE A 304 -11.52 5.23 30.72
C ILE A 304 -11.53 6.03 29.39
N ALA A 305 -10.66 7.03 29.23
CA ALA A 305 -10.63 7.87 28.03
C ALA A 305 -9.73 7.31 26.91
N THR A 306 -8.67 6.57 27.27
CA THR A 306 -7.66 6.10 26.30
C THR A 306 -8.12 4.89 25.48
N GLY A 307 -9.18 4.20 25.92
CA GLY A 307 -9.76 3.07 25.19
C GLY A 307 -10.36 3.43 23.82
N CYS A 308 -10.93 4.63 23.65
CA CYS A 308 -11.59 5.03 22.40
C CYS A 308 -10.71 5.84 21.44
N VAL A 309 -9.68 6.53 21.94
CA VAL A 309 -8.81 7.39 21.09
C VAL A 309 -7.56 6.64 20.62
N ALA A 310 -7.02 5.71 21.42
CA ALA A 310 -6.01 4.77 20.93
C ALA A 310 -6.60 3.82 19.87
N ALA A 311 -7.89 3.49 19.99
CA ALA A 311 -8.65 2.74 18.99
C ALA A 311 -8.74 3.45 17.63
N THR A 312 -8.91 4.78 17.59
CA THR A 312 -9.04 5.52 16.32
C THR A 312 -7.69 5.85 15.68
N ALA A 313 -6.62 6.06 16.46
CA ALA A 313 -5.27 6.17 15.92
C ALA A 313 -4.72 4.84 15.37
N LEU A 314 -5.36 3.71 15.71
CA LEU A 314 -4.95 2.35 15.35
C LEU A 314 -6.00 1.55 14.56
N GLY A 315 -7.01 2.19 13.97
CA GLY A 315 -7.99 1.50 13.12
C GLY A 315 -8.83 0.40 13.83
N GLN A 316 -9.01 0.50 15.14
CA GLN A 316 -9.70 -0.49 15.99
C GLN A 316 -10.97 0.10 16.61
N ALA A 317 -11.96 0.46 15.79
CA ALA A 317 -13.34 0.58 16.27
C ALA A 317 -14.16 -0.54 15.62
N GLN A 318 -14.48 -1.56 16.43
CA GLN A 318 -15.28 -2.77 16.16
C GLN A 318 -14.51 -3.98 15.62
N VAL A 319 -14.05 -4.82 16.56
CA VAL A 319 -14.03 -6.30 16.52
C VAL A 319 -14.23 -6.93 15.13
N THR A 320 -13.13 -7.14 14.40
CA THR A 320 -12.58 -8.46 14.04
C THR A 320 -11.12 -8.29 13.57
N VAL A 321 -10.20 -8.96 14.26
CA VAL A 321 -8.74 -9.06 14.05
C VAL A 321 -8.38 -9.58 12.63
N PRO A 322 -7.18 -9.33 12.03
CA PRO A 322 -6.14 -8.31 12.29
C PRO A 322 -5.84 -7.37 11.09
N CYS A 323 -5.03 -6.32 11.32
CA CYS A 323 -4.33 -5.57 10.28
C CYS A 323 -3.37 -6.50 9.51
N VAL A 324 -3.88 -7.09 8.43
CA VAL A 324 -3.11 -7.98 7.56
C VAL A 324 -2.80 -7.31 6.25
N ILE A 325 -1.73 -6.54 6.24
CA ILE A 325 -0.91 -6.30 5.04
C ILE A 325 0.59 -6.45 5.35
N GLY A 326 1.01 -6.45 6.62
CA GLY A 326 2.43 -6.58 6.99
C GLY A 326 2.91 -7.97 7.44
N GLY A 327 2.18 -8.69 8.30
CA GLY A 327 2.74 -9.85 9.03
C GLY A 327 2.05 -11.20 8.82
N ALA A 328 0.72 -11.26 8.98
CA ALA A 328 0.01 -12.54 9.14
C ALA A 328 -0.53 -13.19 7.85
N LEU A 329 -0.65 -12.46 6.73
CA LEU A 329 -1.16 -13.02 5.46
C LEU A 329 -0.05 -13.76 4.70
N TYR A 330 1.15 -13.20 4.66
CA TYR A 330 2.27 -13.78 3.91
C TYR A 330 3.02 -14.89 4.68
N SER A 331 2.83 -15.00 6.00
CA SER A 331 3.39 -16.11 6.79
C SER A 331 2.65 -17.44 6.57
N GLY A 332 1.44 -17.41 6.01
CA GLY A 332 0.72 -18.61 5.57
C GLY A 332 1.34 -19.30 4.35
N ALA A 333 1.94 -18.53 3.43
CA ALA A 333 2.53 -19.07 2.20
C ALA A 333 3.93 -19.66 2.41
N VAL A 334 4.74 -19.12 3.32
CA VAL A 334 6.10 -19.62 3.59
C VAL A 334 6.10 -20.91 4.41
N LYS A 335 5.04 -21.20 5.17
CA LYS A 335 4.90 -22.47 5.92
C LYS A 335 4.45 -23.68 5.09
N LEU A 336 4.21 -23.50 3.78
CA LEU A 336 3.79 -24.57 2.87
C LEU A 336 4.88 -25.03 1.88
N LEU A 337 6.13 -24.58 2.06
CA LEU A 337 7.26 -24.95 1.20
C LEU A 337 8.39 -25.71 1.91
N HIS A 338 8.12 -26.32 3.06
CA HIS A 338 9.00 -27.33 3.68
C HIS A 338 8.23 -28.63 3.97
#